data_AF-A0A6I5CQP2-F1
#
_entry.id   AF-A0A6I5CQP2-F1
#
_cell.length_a   1.000
_cell.length_b   1.000
_cell.length_c   1.000
_cell.angle_alpha   90.00
_cell.angle_beta   90.00
_cell.angle_gamma   90.00
#
_symmetry.space_group_name_H-M   'P 1'
#
loop_
_entity.id
_entity.type
_entity.pdbx_description
1 polymer ?
#
loop_
_entity_poly.entity_id
_entity_poly.type
_entity_poly.pdbx_seq_one_letter_code
_entity_poly.pdbx_strand_id
1 'polypeptide(L)' 'CTGEIYPADVAVTGDRIAATGDVSTYVGPDTEIVDASGKYLTPGLIDGHLHLECSKLSVTMFADAVVRYGTTSVVSGL' A
#
# COMPACT_ATOMS: atom_id res chain seq x y z
N CYS A 1 -7.55 10.08 14.37
CA CYS A 1 -7.94 8.97 13.48
C CYS A 1 -9.10 8.23 14.12
N THR A 2 -10.17 7.90 13.37
CA THR A 2 -11.36 7.25 13.94
C THR A 2 -11.07 5.85 14.48
N GLY A 3 -10.04 5.17 13.96
CA GLY A 3 -9.65 3.82 14.41
C GLY A 3 -10.66 2.74 14.02
N GLU A 4 -11.64 3.11 13.19
CA GLU A 4 -12.72 2.25 12.76
C GLU A 4 -12.25 1.32 11.64
N ILE A 5 -12.74 0.09 11.69
CA ILE A 5 -12.69 -0.85 10.59
C ILE A 5 -14.10 -0.86 10.00
N TYR A 6 -14.23 -0.49 8.73
CA TYR A 6 -15.52 -0.39 8.06
C TYR A 6 -15.43 -0.90 6.61
N PRO A 7 -16.55 -1.39 6.03
CA PRO A 7 -16.59 -1.76 4.62
C PRO A 7 -16.43 -0.53 3.73
N ALA A 8 -15.51 -0.60 2.77
CA ALA A 8 -15.28 0.44 1.78
C ALA A 8 -14.52 -0.12 0.57
N ASP A 9 -14.76 0.49 -0.58
CA ASP A 9 -13.97 0.31 -1.79
C ASP A 9 -13.02 1.50 -1.98
N VAL A 10 -11.97 1.31 -2.79
CA VAL A 10 -10.99 2.36 -3.10
C VAL A 10 -10.77 2.41 -4.61
N ALA A 11 -11.04 3.58 -5.19
CA ALA A 11 -10.73 3.86 -6.59
C ALA A 11 -9.34 4.49 -6.71
N VAL A 12 -8.54 3.98 -7.64
CA VAL A 12 -7.17 4.44 -7.90
C VAL A 12 -7.07 4.92 -9.35
N THR A 13 -6.40 6.04 -9.57
CA THR A 13 -6.08 6.56 -10.91
C THR A 13 -4.62 7.00 -10.95
N GLY A 14 -3.85 6.45 -11.88
CA GLY A 14 -2.40 6.68 -11.95
C GLY A 14 -1.70 6.33 -10.63
N ASP A 15 -1.08 7.32 -10.01
CA ASP A 15 -0.32 7.21 -8.76
C ASP A 15 -1.11 7.65 -7.51
N ARG A 16 -2.42 7.86 -7.62
CA ARG A 16 -3.25 8.45 -6.55
C ARG A 16 -4.54 7.70 -6.29
N ILE A 17 -4.98 7.78 -5.03
CA ILE A 17 -6.33 7.40 -4.63
C ILE A 17 -7.30 8.50 -5.09
N ALA A 18 -8.26 8.14 -5.93
CA ALA A 18 -9.28 9.03 -6.45
C ALA A 18 -10.47 9.19 -5.49
N ALA A 19 -10.90 8.08 -4.87
CA ALA A 19 -12.03 8.05 -3.95
C ALA A 19 -11.96 6.85 -3.00
N THR A 20 -12.66 6.94 -1.87
CA THR A 20 -12.84 5.86 -0.88
C THR A 20 -14.30 5.79 -0.45
N GLY A 21 -14.84 4.60 -0.18
CA GLY A 21 -16.23 4.38 0.18
C GLY A 21 -16.97 3.65 -0.94
N ASP A 22 -18.16 4.12 -1.33
CA ASP A 22 -18.82 3.61 -2.55
C ASP A 22 -18.16 4.25 -3.78
N VAL A 23 -17.45 3.43 -4.56
CA VAL A 23 -16.74 3.87 -5.78
C VAL A 23 -17.34 3.29 -7.06
N SER A 24 -18.57 2.75 -7.00
CA SER A 24 -19.25 2.12 -8.15
C SER A 24 -19.32 3.03 -9.40
N THR A 25 -19.39 4.34 -9.20
CA THR A 25 -19.42 5.35 -10.28
C THR A 25 -18.09 5.50 -11.04
N TYR A 26 -16.98 5.03 -10.46
CA TYR A 26 -15.65 5.11 -11.07
C TYR A 26 -15.29 3.88 -11.93
N VAL A 27 -16.17 2.88 -11.99
CA VAL A 27 -15.93 1.66 -12.76
C VAL A 27 -16.30 1.88 -14.22
N GLY A 28 -15.29 1.85 -15.09
CA GLY A 28 -15.41 1.92 -16.54
C GLY A 28 -14.98 0.62 -17.24
N PRO A 29 -15.08 0.56 -18.57
CA PRO A 29 -14.73 -0.63 -19.35
C PRO A 29 -13.26 -1.06 -19.22
N ASP A 30 -12.35 -0.11 -18.96
CA ASP A 30 -10.91 -0.35 -18.82
C ASP A 30 -10.45 -0.43 -17.34
N THR A 31 -11.39 -0.44 -16.39
CA THR A 31 -11.06 -0.47 -14.96
C THR A 31 -10.65 -1.88 -14.55
N GLU A 32 -9.43 -2.00 -14.01
CA GLU A 32 -9.00 -3.21 -13.32
C GLU A 32 -9.67 -3.32 -11.95
N ILE A 33 -10.28 -4.48 -11.67
CA ILE A 33 -10.93 -4.77 -10.40
C ILE A 33 -10.07 -5.76 -9.62
N VAL A 34 -9.61 -5.34 -8.44
CA VAL A 34 -8.92 -6.19 -7.47
C VAL A 34 -9.89 -6.55 -6.35
N ASP A 35 -10.29 -7.82 -6.28
CA ASP A 35 -11.18 -8.29 -5.22
C ASP A 35 -10.44 -8.46 -3.88
N ALA A 36 -10.72 -7.58 -2.94
CA ALA A 36 -10.20 -7.60 -1.58
C ALA A 36 -11.23 -8.12 -0.55
N SER A 37 -12.35 -8.70 -0.99
CA SER A 37 -13.39 -9.22 -0.11
C SER A 37 -12.84 -10.22 0.91
N GLY A 38 -13.25 -10.07 2.17
CA GLY A 38 -12.77 -10.92 3.27
C GLY A 38 -11.32 -10.63 3.72
N LYS A 39 -10.68 -9.58 3.19
CA LYS A 39 -9.37 -9.08 3.62
C LYS A 39 -9.50 -7.69 4.24
N TYR A 40 -8.40 -7.20 4.80
CA TYR A 40 -8.28 -5.83 5.29
C TYR A 40 -7.46 -5.00 4.31
N LEU A 41 -7.93 -3.79 4.04
CA LEU A 41 -7.17 -2.80 3.27
C LEU A 41 -6.52 -1.81 4.24
N THR A 42 -5.23 -1.59 4.06
CA THR A 42 -4.45 -0.62 4.84
C THR A 42 -3.63 0.25 3.89
N PRO A 43 -3.22 1.45 4.34
CA PRO A 43 -2.10 2.13 3.70
C PRO A 43 -0.86 1.23 3.69
N GLY A 44 0.03 1.45 2.72
CA GLY A 44 1.36 0.86 2.77
C GLY A 44 2.10 1.26 4.04
N LEU A 45 2.84 0.33 4.63
CA LEU A 45 3.58 0.56 5.85
C LEU A 45 4.78 1.48 5.56
N ILE A 46 5.09 2.33 6.55
CA ILE A 46 6.23 3.24 6.53
C ILE A 46 7.14 2.88 7.70
N ASP A 47 8.35 2.39 7.40
CA ASP A 47 9.39 2.21 8.41
C ASP A 47 10.10 3.55 8.63
N GLY A 48 9.88 4.15 9.80
CA GLY A 48 10.36 5.49 10.11
C GLY A 48 11.84 5.58 10.45
N HIS A 49 12.52 4.46 10.70
CA HIS A 49 13.96 4.45 10.97
C HIS A 49 14.53 3.03 10.89
N LEU A 50 15.43 2.80 9.93
CA LEU A 50 16.21 1.57 9.88
C LEU A 50 17.64 1.77 9.35
N HIS A 51 18.47 0.77 9.61
CA HIS A 51 19.84 0.68 9.09
C HIS A 51 19.89 -0.34 7.96
N LEU A 52 19.85 0.12 6.70
CA LEU A 52 19.85 -0.77 5.52
C LEU A 52 21.08 -1.68 5.50
N GLU A 53 22.22 -1.17 5.96
CA GLU A 53 23.51 -1.86 6.06
C GLU A 53 23.51 -3.05 7.02
N CYS A 54 22.56 -3.10 7.97
CA CYS A 54 22.39 -4.23 8.88
C CYS A 54 21.76 -5.44 8.17
N SER A 55 20.98 -5.21 7.10
CA SER A 55 20.38 -6.29 6.31
C SER A 55 21.39 -7.11 5.52
N LYS A 56 22.59 -6.54 5.24
CA LYS A 56 23.61 -7.11 4.34
C LYS A 56 23.09 -7.38 2.92
N LEU A 57 22.01 -6.73 2.52
CA LEU A 57 21.43 -6.80 1.18
C LEU A 57 21.76 -5.52 0.40
N SER A 58 21.72 -5.61 -0.93
CA SER A 58 21.61 -4.42 -1.76
C SER A 58 20.23 -3.78 -1.58
N VAL A 59 20.11 -2.49 -1.90
CA VAL A 59 18.84 -1.74 -1.82
C VAL A 59 17.73 -2.45 -2.61
N THR A 60 18.05 -2.96 -3.80
CA THR A 60 17.08 -3.69 -4.64
C THR A 60 16.58 -4.98 -3.98
N MET A 61 17.49 -5.77 -3.40
CA MET A 61 17.15 -7.01 -2.71
C MET A 61 16.34 -6.74 -1.44
N PHE A 62 16.70 -5.70 -0.69
CA PHE A 62 15.94 -5.26 0.46
C PHE A 62 14.52 -4.83 0.07
N ALA A 63 14.37 -4.00 -0.96
CA ALA A 63 13.07 -3.52 -1.43
C ALA A 63 12.16 -4.68 -1.88
N ASP A 64 12.68 -5.62 -2.66
CA ASP A 64 11.95 -6.81 -3.10
C ASP A 64 11.53 -7.71 -1.91
N ALA A 65 12.37 -7.80 -0.88
CA ALA A 65 12.05 -8.56 0.33
C ALA A 65 10.91 -7.94 1.14
N VAL A 66 10.92 -6.61 1.36
CA VAL A 66 9.96 -5.95 2.27
C VAL A 66 8.63 -5.58 1.62
N VAL A 67 8.61 -5.30 0.31
CA VAL A 67 7.37 -4.86 -0.39
C VAL A 67 6.27 -5.92 -0.34
N ARG A 68 6.65 -7.21 -0.33
CA ARG A 68 5.73 -8.35 -0.25
C ARG A 68 4.99 -8.44 1.09
N TYR A 69 5.52 -7.78 2.12
CA TYR A 69 4.92 -7.70 3.45
C TYR A 69 4.24 -6.35 3.72
N GLY A 70 4.09 -5.51 2.68
CA GLY A 70 3.33 -4.27 2.76
C GLY A 70 4.14 -3.02 3.08
N THR A 71 5.46 -3.10 3.28
CA THR A 71 6.31 -1.91 3.46
C THR A 71 6.55 -1.23 2.12
N THR A 72 6.03 0.00 2.00
CA THR A 72 6.09 0.79 0.76
C THR A 72 7.06 1.97 0.85
N SER A 73 7.51 2.32 2.06
CA SER A 73 8.45 3.41 2.27
C SER A 73 9.32 3.13 3.49
N VAL A 74 10.56 3.57 3.41
CA VAL A 74 11.54 3.42 4.49
C VAL A 74 12.38 4.67 4.61
N VAL A 75 12.72 5.04 5.84
CA VAL A 75 13.69 6.09 6.15
C VAL A 75 14.93 5.41 6.73
N SER A 76 16.06 5.57 6.06
CA SER A 76 17.34 5.00 6.50
C SER A 76 18.42 6.07 6.51
N GLY A 77 19.25 6.05 7.55
CA GLY A 77 20.40 6.93 7.73
C GLY A 77 21.69 6.12 7.79
N LEU A 78 22.79 6.78 7.41
CA LEU A 78 24.16 6.29 7.61
C LEU A 78 24.69 6.73 8.98
#